data_AF-A0A7T5UKG2-F1
#
_entry.id   AF-A0A7T5UKG2-F1
#
_cell.length_a   1.000
_cell.length_b   1.000
_cell.length_c   1.000
_cell.angle_alpha   90.00
_cell.angle_beta   90.00
_cell.angle_gamma   90.00
#
_symmetry.space_group_name_H-M   'P 1'
#
loop_
_entity.id
_entity.type
_entity.pdbx_description
1 polymer ?
#
loop_
_entity_poly.entity_id
_entity_poly.type
_entity_poly.pdbx_seq_one_letter_code
_entity_poly.pdbx_strand_id
1 'polypeptide(L)'
;MTTMSEAPITRLTERKSFVLIARNGQDSLLDKLENPLREHDFLVDSQPKNEIVPTIQSHASLDYIVVMEVKDDYDLRTAQDLKRRVPFTPLVVFCPESMAARVTGIGTSVYIPVRKSVWTGAEKISVREVIDQLDRIRKAQQKGLNISIVGLGNLGGEIVDLLIEDLTKIEGGYIPFVRTISITSKESFGSFATDRVNPIEQDAVRRRIITKDDVRELPLSDVIIIAARNRGYNPATLVKEHGVNARRKAFDYDRGVIEDIGEKLRERGEKEGELVIVSTNPVNVMSELLHRCSGISRDKILANTSVDTIRFRRILAEEATKLLRPEETITADGIQGIVVGDHGPTMVPVYSYSTVGEVPLLEIEELKPRRVRGDITKRTRYEGDRVTEGRGSTRYEPASALRQFLRSLSEGEQTMPMGIYSEELSRTLGGPRGFTPVFLGMPPRIVDGRIVGITPLHLIKQEKRDLARSYREVRKTTDSLLESKAN
;
A
#
# COMPACT_ATOMS: atom_id res chain seq x y z
N MET A 1 -52.69 14.01 -25.36
CA MET A 1 -52.06 12.73 -24.99
C MET A 1 -51.22 12.28 -26.17
N THR A 2 -49.93 12.59 -26.14
CA THR A 2 -48.96 12.10 -27.13
C THR A 2 -48.33 10.88 -26.50
N THR A 3 -48.62 9.69 -27.02
CA THR A 3 -47.98 8.44 -26.61
C THR A 3 -46.50 8.53 -26.99
N MET A 4 -45.60 8.67 -26.01
CA MET A 4 -44.17 8.54 -26.25
C MET A 4 -43.87 7.09 -26.64
N SER A 5 -43.22 6.89 -27.79
CA SER A 5 -42.84 5.57 -28.29
C SER A 5 -41.82 4.90 -27.35
N GLU A 6 -41.95 3.59 -27.19
CA GLU A 6 -41.03 2.74 -26.42
C GLU A 6 -39.58 2.91 -26.91
N ALA A 7 -38.73 3.57 -26.09
CA ALA A 7 -37.31 3.71 -26.40
C ALA A 7 -36.58 2.38 -26.11
N PRO A 8 -35.81 1.83 -27.07
CA PRO A 8 -35.08 0.56 -26.87
C PRO A 8 -33.89 0.75 -25.93
N ILE A 9 -33.68 -0.20 -25.02
CA ILE A 9 -32.49 -0.23 -24.16
C ILE A 9 -31.29 -0.75 -24.98
N THR A 10 -30.19 0.00 -25.00
CA THR A 10 -28.96 -0.42 -25.70
C THR A 10 -27.98 -1.09 -24.73
N ARG A 11 -27.57 -2.32 -25.05
CA ARG A 11 -26.61 -3.13 -24.28
C ARG A 11 -25.18 -2.68 -24.58
N LEU A 12 -24.41 -2.38 -23.54
CA LEU A 12 -23.09 -1.74 -23.67
C LEU A 12 -21.91 -2.72 -23.67
N THR A 13 -22.08 -3.89 -23.06
CA THR A 13 -21.04 -4.93 -22.94
C THR A 13 -21.63 -6.34 -23.10
N GLU A 14 -20.79 -7.36 -23.20
CA GLU A 14 -21.24 -8.77 -23.14
C GLU A 14 -21.91 -9.10 -21.79
N ARG A 15 -21.54 -8.41 -20.71
CA ARG A 15 -22.30 -8.37 -19.45
C ARG A 15 -23.40 -7.30 -19.51
N LYS A 16 -24.53 -7.48 -18.84
CA LYS A 16 -25.74 -6.65 -18.97
C LYS A 16 -25.60 -5.28 -18.27
N SER A 17 -24.80 -4.39 -18.86
CA SER A 17 -24.56 -3.01 -18.40
C SER A 17 -25.44 -2.02 -19.17
N PHE A 18 -26.08 -1.07 -18.46
CA PHE A 18 -27.03 -0.10 -19.04
C PHE A 18 -26.71 1.33 -18.55
N VAL A 19 -26.91 2.34 -19.43
CA VAL A 19 -26.76 3.77 -19.09
C VAL A 19 -28.14 4.37 -18.85
N LEU A 20 -28.29 5.08 -17.73
CA LEU A 20 -29.52 5.75 -17.32
C LEU A 20 -29.28 7.24 -17.05
N ILE A 21 -29.92 8.09 -17.85
CA ILE A 21 -29.81 9.55 -17.72
C ILE A 21 -31.01 10.06 -16.92
N ALA A 22 -30.80 10.47 -15.66
CA ALA A 22 -31.85 10.96 -14.77
C ALA A 22 -31.85 12.50 -14.61
N ARG A 23 -33.04 13.10 -14.52
CA ARG A 23 -33.28 14.52 -14.22
C ARG A 23 -33.74 14.66 -12.76
N ASN A 24 -33.36 15.74 -12.06
CA ASN A 24 -34.01 16.03 -10.79
C ASN A 24 -35.25 16.92 -10.96
N GLY A 25 -36.42 16.40 -10.58
CA GLY A 25 -37.49 17.21 -10.00
C GLY A 25 -37.38 17.13 -8.48
N GLN A 26 -37.08 18.28 -7.84
CA GLN A 26 -37.15 18.70 -6.42
C GLN A 26 -36.92 17.74 -5.21
N ASP A 27 -36.88 16.42 -5.35
CA ASP A 27 -36.63 15.51 -4.23
C ASP A 27 -35.14 15.13 -4.15
N SER A 28 -34.69 14.76 -2.95
CA SER A 28 -33.30 14.35 -2.74
C SER A 28 -33.03 13.00 -3.44
N LEU A 29 -31.81 12.83 -4.00
CA LEU A 29 -31.39 11.58 -4.65
C LEU A 29 -31.56 10.35 -3.73
N LEU A 30 -31.47 10.56 -2.42
CA LEU A 30 -31.69 9.55 -1.38
C LEU A 30 -33.11 8.98 -1.44
N ASP A 31 -34.13 9.83 -1.57
CA ASP A 31 -35.54 9.40 -1.60
C ASP A 31 -35.90 8.64 -2.88
N LYS A 32 -35.19 8.91 -3.99
CA LYS A 32 -35.42 8.30 -5.31
C LYS A 32 -34.59 7.04 -5.58
N LEU A 33 -33.50 6.81 -4.85
CA LEU A 33 -32.76 5.55 -4.92
C LEU A 33 -33.35 4.48 -4.00
N GLU A 34 -34.08 4.90 -2.96
CA GLU A 34 -34.88 4.00 -2.10
C GLU A 34 -36.28 3.69 -2.67
N ASN A 35 -36.78 4.52 -3.60
CA ASN A 35 -38.07 4.34 -4.29
C ASN A 35 -37.91 4.05 -5.80
N PRO A 36 -38.91 3.48 -6.49
CA PRO A 36 -38.81 3.23 -7.94
C PRO A 36 -38.77 4.53 -8.77
N LEU A 37 -37.79 4.64 -9.67
CA LEU A 37 -37.62 5.73 -10.65
C LEU A 37 -38.85 5.85 -11.58
N ARG A 38 -39.23 7.08 -11.98
CA ARG A 38 -40.43 7.37 -12.79
C ARG A 38 -40.08 7.58 -14.27
N GLU A 39 -41.06 7.39 -15.15
CA GLU A 39 -40.90 7.37 -16.62
C GLU A 39 -40.34 8.69 -17.23
N HIS A 40 -40.42 9.81 -16.52
CA HIS A 40 -39.83 11.10 -16.93
C HIS A 40 -38.34 11.27 -16.54
N ASP A 41 -37.78 10.30 -15.81
CA ASP A 41 -36.39 10.28 -15.35
C ASP A 41 -35.45 9.55 -16.34
N PHE A 42 -35.89 9.32 -17.58
CA PHE A 42 -35.15 8.55 -18.59
C PHE A 42 -35.02 9.34 -19.91
N LEU A 43 -33.79 9.60 -20.37
CA LEU A 43 -33.49 9.99 -21.75
C LEU A 43 -32.57 8.93 -22.36
N VAL A 44 -33.05 8.19 -23.35
CA VAL A 44 -32.27 7.23 -24.14
C VAL A 44 -32.47 7.57 -25.61
N ASP A 45 -31.47 8.19 -26.24
CA ASP A 45 -31.46 8.47 -27.67
C ASP A 45 -30.86 7.26 -28.40
N SER A 46 -31.62 6.64 -29.31
CA SER A 46 -31.23 5.45 -30.04
C SER A 46 -30.79 5.80 -31.47
N GLN A 47 -29.49 5.71 -31.77
CA GLN A 47 -28.96 5.70 -33.12
C GLN A 47 -28.07 4.46 -33.33
N PRO A 48 -28.00 3.87 -34.54
CA PRO A 48 -27.45 2.53 -34.71
C PRO A 48 -25.92 2.47 -34.82
N LYS A 49 -25.38 1.42 -34.16
CA LYS A 49 -24.07 0.75 -34.26
C LYS A 49 -22.80 1.59 -33.97
N ASN A 50 -22.22 1.25 -32.82
CA ASN A 50 -20.85 1.50 -32.34
C ASN A 50 -20.46 2.91 -31.90
N GLU A 51 -21.33 3.90 -32.04
CA GLU A 51 -21.14 5.20 -31.43
C GLU A 51 -22.45 5.63 -30.74
N ILE A 52 -22.56 5.33 -29.45
CA ILE A 52 -23.60 5.96 -28.63
C ILE A 52 -23.09 7.37 -28.35
N VAL A 53 -23.63 8.33 -29.09
CA VAL A 53 -23.51 9.74 -28.81
C VAL A 53 -24.69 10.10 -27.89
N PRO A 54 -24.48 10.43 -26.61
CA PRO A 54 -25.53 11.08 -25.85
C PRO A 54 -25.73 12.46 -26.48
N THR A 55 -26.73 12.58 -27.36
CA THR A 55 -27.18 13.89 -27.81
C THR A 55 -27.91 14.51 -26.63
N ILE A 56 -27.18 15.22 -25.77
CA ILE A 56 -27.79 16.09 -24.77
C ILE A 56 -28.42 17.24 -25.56
N GLN A 57 -29.66 17.06 -26.04
CA GLN A 57 -30.43 18.17 -26.55
C GLN A 57 -30.67 19.11 -25.37
N SER A 58 -30.00 20.26 -25.45
CA SER A 58 -30.01 21.32 -24.47
C SER A 58 -31.45 21.63 -24.02
N HIS A 59 -31.78 21.18 -22.82
CA HIS A 59 -32.74 21.84 -21.95
C HIS A 59 -32.03 22.01 -20.60
N ALA A 60 -32.00 23.25 -20.12
CA ALA A 60 -31.01 23.86 -19.23
C ALA A 60 -30.94 23.33 -17.78
N SER A 61 -31.07 22.03 -17.52
CA SER A 61 -31.08 21.49 -16.15
C SER A 61 -30.85 19.97 -16.11
N LEU A 62 -29.62 19.51 -16.38
CA LEU A 62 -29.19 18.15 -16.02
C LEU A 62 -28.21 18.28 -14.85
N ASP A 63 -28.39 17.45 -13.81
CA ASP A 63 -27.65 17.52 -12.53
C ASP A 63 -26.70 16.32 -12.28
N TYR A 64 -26.95 15.12 -12.86
CA TYR A 64 -26.05 13.93 -12.81
C TYR A 64 -26.38 12.90 -13.91
N ILE A 65 -25.43 12.02 -14.27
CA ILE A 65 -25.66 10.84 -15.15
C ILE A 65 -25.32 9.58 -14.36
N VAL A 66 -26.20 8.55 -14.35
CA VAL A 66 -25.99 7.32 -13.58
C VAL A 66 -25.82 6.10 -14.49
N VAL A 67 -24.70 5.41 -14.39
CA VAL A 67 -24.47 4.12 -15.06
C VAL A 67 -24.79 3.01 -14.06
N MET A 68 -25.58 2.01 -14.46
CA MET A 68 -25.98 0.90 -13.60
C MET A 68 -25.64 -0.45 -14.22
N GLU A 69 -25.31 -1.42 -13.37
CA GLU A 69 -25.19 -2.82 -13.75
C GLU A 69 -26.37 -3.61 -13.19
N VAL A 70 -26.98 -4.42 -14.06
CA VAL A 70 -28.17 -5.22 -13.74
C VAL A 70 -27.72 -6.67 -13.59
N LYS A 71 -28.14 -7.32 -12.49
CA LYS A 71 -27.75 -8.70 -12.19
C LYS A 71 -28.15 -9.67 -13.32
N ASP A 72 -27.31 -10.68 -13.55
CA ASP A 72 -27.29 -11.54 -14.74
C ASP A 72 -28.65 -12.22 -15.08
N ASP A 73 -29.54 -12.37 -14.11
CA ASP A 73 -30.82 -13.08 -14.24
C ASP A 73 -31.94 -12.28 -14.94
N TYR A 74 -31.75 -10.98 -15.20
CA TYR A 74 -32.78 -10.11 -15.78
C TYR A 74 -32.47 -9.74 -17.24
N ASP A 75 -33.34 -10.09 -18.19
CA ASP A 75 -33.21 -9.70 -19.61
C ASP A 75 -34.04 -8.42 -19.86
N LEU A 76 -33.41 -7.25 -19.74
CA LEU A 76 -34.07 -5.96 -19.96
C LEU A 76 -34.04 -5.60 -21.44
N ARG A 77 -35.21 -5.47 -22.07
CA ARG A 77 -35.35 -5.15 -23.50
C ARG A 77 -35.93 -3.75 -23.73
N THR A 78 -36.71 -3.25 -22.77
CA THR A 78 -37.43 -1.96 -22.86
C THR A 78 -37.29 -1.17 -21.55
N ALA A 79 -37.41 0.16 -21.61
CA ALA A 79 -37.41 1.02 -20.42
C ALA A 79 -38.50 0.62 -19.38
N GLN A 80 -39.57 -0.04 -19.81
CA GLN A 80 -40.61 -0.56 -18.93
C GLN A 80 -40.17 -1.80 -18.12
N ASP A 81 -39.19 -2.58 -18.58
CA ASP A 81 -38.68 -3.73 -17.84
C ASP A 81 -37.96 -3.31 -16.55
N LEU A 82 -37.39 -2.09 -16.53
CA LEU A 82 -36.78 -1.48 -15.34
C LEU A 82 -37.81 -1.14 -14.25
N LYS A 83 -39.11 -1.02 -14.58
CA LYS A 83 -40.18 -0.78 -13.60
C LYS A 83 -40.41 -1.99 -12.67
N ARG A 84 -39.91 -3.18 -13.00
CA ARG A 84 -40.22 -4.45 -12.30
C ARG A 84 -39.40 -4.73 -11.03
N ARG A 85 -38.95 -3.70 -10.30
CA ARG A 85 -38.08 -3.84 -9.09
C ARG A 85 -36.87 -4.74 -9.36
N VAL A 86 -36.16 -4.48 -10.46
CA VAL A 86 -34.93 -5.20 -10.76
C VAL A 86 -33.83 -4.69 -9.82
N PRO A 87 -33.17 -5.55 -9.02
CA PRO A 87 -32.07 -5.12 -8.19
C PRO A 87 -30.91 -4.69 -9.09
N PHE A 88 -30.55 -3.40 -9.00
CA PHE A 88 -29.42 -2.81 -9.71
C PHE A 88 -28.33 -2.39 -8.71
N THR A 89 -27.10 -2.27 -9.18
CA THR A 89 -26.02 -1.63 -8.43
C THR A 89 -25.61 -0.36 -9.19
N PRO A 90 -25.75 0.84 -8.60
CA PRO A 90 -25.24 2.06 -9.20
C PRO A 90 -23.71 1.92 -9.35
N LEU A 91 -23.24 2.02 -10.59
CA LEU A 91 -21.86 1.72 -10.95
C LEU A 91 -21.03 3.01 -11.01
N VAL A 92 -21.54 4.05 -11.69
CA VAL A 92 -20.92 5.37 -11.79
C VAL A 92 -21.93 6.49 -11.76
N VAL A 93 -21.59 7.59 -11.09
CA VAL A 93 -22.32 8.86 -11.17
C VAL A 93 -21.40 9.95 -11.73
N PHE A 94 -21.74 10.46 -12.91
CA PHE A 94 -21.09 11.65 -13.45
C PHE A 94 -21.68 12.89 -12.79
N CYS A 95 -20.81 13.80 -12.35
CA CYS A 95 -21.20 15.06 -11.74
C CYS A 95 -20.30 16.21 -12.20
N PRO A 96 -20.77 17.47 -12.13
CA PRO A 96 -19.90 18.62 -12.28
C PRO A 96 -18.74 18.56 -11.29
N GLU A 97 -17.55 19.02 -11.68
CA GLU A 97 -16.40 19.16 -10.78
C GLU A 97 -16.76 19.89 -9.46
N SER A 98 -17.63 20.90 -9.53
CA SER A 98 -18.12 21.66 -8.37
C SER A 98 -18.98 20.84 -7.40
N MET A 99 -19.52 19.70 -7.82
CA MET A 99 -20.31 18.80 -6.99
C MET A 99 -19.50 17.61 -6.47
N ALA A 100 -18.33 17.31 -7.02
CA ALA A 100 -17.54 16.13 -6.65
C ALA A 100 -17.31 16.00 -5.13
N ALA A 101 -17.07 17.11 -4.43
CA ALA A 101 -16.89 17.13 -2.97
C ALA A 101 -18.17 16.85 -2.15
N ARG A 102 -19.36 17.09 -2.71
CA ARG A 102 -20.66 16.95 -2.02
C ARG A 102 -21.28 15.56 -2.14
N VAL A 103 -20.85 14.77 -3.12
CA VAL A 103 -21.48 13.49 -3.48
C VAL A 103 -20.72 12.29 -2.90
N THR A 104 -19.64 12.53 -2.14
CA THR A 104 -18.76 11.53 -1.48
C THR A 104 -19.42 10.67 -0.37
N GLY A 105 -20.75 10.70 -0.24
CA GLY A 105 -21.50 10.05 0.85
C GLY A 105 -22.31 8.79 0.48
N ILE A 106 -22.30 8.31 -0.77
CA ILE A 106 -23.24 7.25 -1.21
C ILE A 106 -22.53 5.95 -1.62
N GLY A 107 -22.37 5.03 -0.66
CA GLY A 107 -22.14 3.60 -0.92
C GLY A 107 -20.92 3.25 -1.79
N THR A 108 -21.03 2.16 -2.56
CA THR A 108 -19.96 1.59 -3.43
C THR A 108 -19.85 2.24 -4.81
N SER A 109 -20.60 3.31 -5.07
CA SER A 109 -20.70 3.96 -6.39
C SER A 109 -19.45 4.79 -6.68
N VAL A 110 -18.99 4.83 -7.94
CA VAL A 110 -17.84 5.66 -8.33
C VAL A 110 -18.28 7.00 -8.92
N TYR A 111 -17.69 8.09 -8.46
CA TYR A 111 -17.96 9.43 -8.97
C TYR A 111 -16.92 9.83 -10.00
N ILE A 112 -17.37 10.18 -11.20
CA ILE A 112 -16.49 10.69 -12.26
C ILE A 112 -16.81 12.18 -12.46
N PRO A 113 -15.94 13.10 -12.01
CA PRO A 113 -16.09 14.50 -12.35
C PRO A 113 -15.89 14.67 -13.85
N VAL A 114 -16.81 15.37 -14.50
CA VAL A 114 -16.70 15.71 -15.93
C VAL A 114 -16.48 17.21 -16.10
N ARG A 115 -15.66 17.56 -17.09
CA ARG A 115 -15.39 18.95 -17.44
C ARG A 115 -16.68 19.69 -17.74
N LYS A 116 -16.70 20.98 -17.42
CA LYS A 116 -17.84 21.87 -17.69
C LYS A 116 -18.29 21.81 -19.16
N SER A 117 -17.37 21.66 -20.11
CA SER A 117 -17.67 21.53 -21.55
C SER A 117 -18.53 20.30 -21.87
N VAL A 118 -18.21 19.14 -21.29
CA VAL A 118 -18.98 17.90 -21.41
C VAL A 118 -20.34 18.07 -20.74
N TRP A 119 -20.37 18.73 -19.57
CA TRP A 119 -21.57 19.00 -18.82
C TRP A 119 -22.57 19.92 -19.54
N THR A 120 -22.07 21.00 -20.15
CA THR A 120 -22.89 21.97 -20.88
C THR A 120 -23.28 21.48 -22.27
N GLY A 121 -22.92 20.25 -22.65
CA GLY A 121 -23.17 19.68 -23.98
C GLY A 121 -22.33 20.31 -25.10
N ALA A 122 -21.28 21.08 -24.74
CA ALA A 122 -20.35 21.68 -25.70
C ALA A 122 -19.34 20.66 -26.24
N GLU A 123 -19.09 19.59 -25.48
CA GLU A 123 -18.21 18.49 -25.82
C GLU A 123 -18.95 17.16 -25.62
N LYS A 124 -18.77 16.21 -26.53
CA LYS A 124 -19.39 14.88 -26.45
C LYS A 124 -18.39 13.92 -25.83
N ILE A 125 -18.79 13.18 -24.79
CA ILE A 125 -18.01 12.05 -24.28
C ILE A 125 -18.52 10.75 -24.91
N SER A 126 -17.61 9.91 -25.42
CA SER A 126 -18.00 8.63 -26.01
C SER A 126 -18.28 7.59 -24.92
N VAL A 127 -19.23 6.69 -25.18
CA VAL A 127 -19.46 5.53 -24.29
C VAL A 127 -18.21 4.67 -24.12
N ARG A 128 -17.35 4.59 -25.14
CA ARG A 128 -16.08 3.87 -25.07
C ARG A 128 -15.13 4.52 -24.05
N GLU A 129 -15.05 5.84 -24.04
CA GLU A 129 -14.22 6.57 -23.07
C GLU A 129 -14.75 6.44 -21.65
N VAL A 130 -16.08 6.40 -21.47
CA VAL A 130 -16.72 6.06 -20.19
C VAL A 130 -16.36 4.63 -19.76
N ILE A 131 -16.44 3.65 -20.67
CA ILE A 131 -16.07 2.25 -20.39
C ILE A 131 -14.59 2.13 -20.06
N ASP A 132 -13.71 2.82 -20.78
CA ASP A 132 -12.27 2.81 -20.51
C ASP A 132 -11.95 3.43 -19.15
N GLN A 133 -12.64 4.52 -18.77
CA GLN A 133 -12.54 5.10 -17.43
C GLN A 133 -13.08 4.13 -16.37
N LEU A 134 -14.22 3.48 -16.62
CA LEU A 134 -14.80 2.45 -15.75
C LEU A 134 -13.87 1.25 -15.56
N ASP A 135 -13.22 0.77 -16.62
CA ASP A 135 -12.31 -0.37 -16.55
C ASP A 135 -11.01 0.02 -15.83
N ARG A 136 -10.51 1.24 -16.01
CA ARG A 136 -9.40 1.79 -15.22
C ARG A 136 -9.77 1.89 -13.74
N ILE A 137 -10.96 2.41 -13.45
CA ILE A 137 -11.51 2.53 -12.12
C ILE A 137 -11.72 1.14 -11.51
N ARG A 138 -12.31 0.17 -12.20
CA ARG A 138 -12.53 -1.21 -11.72
C ARG A 138 -11.19 -1.92 -11.46
N LYS A 139 -10.22 -1.78 -12.35
CA LYS A 139 -8.85 -2.27 -12.14
C LYS A 139 -8.20 -1.60 -10.92
N ALA A 140 -8.45 -0.31 -10.68
CA ALA A 140 -7.99 0.40 -9.49
C ALA A 140 -8.76 0.01 -8.21
N GLN A 141 -10.08 -0.19 -8.29
CA GLN A 141 -10.95 -0.64 -7.19
C GLN A 141 -10.59 -2.05 -6.75
N GLN A 142 -10.14 -2.91 -7.67
CA GLN A 142 -9.65 -4.25 -7.36
C GLN A 142 -8.28 -4.24 -6.66
N LYS A 143 -7.49 -3.17 -6.78
CA LYS A 143 -6.09 -3.13 -6.32
C LYS A 143 -5.85 -2.58 -4.90
N GLY A 144 -6.81 -1.88 -4.29
CA GLY A 144 -6.64 -1.36 -2.94
C GLY A 144 -6.41 -2.47 -1.89
N LEU A 145 -5.43 -2.30 -1.02
CA LEU A 145 -5.00 -3.26 -0.01
C LEU A 145 -5.85 -3.20 1.26
N ASN A 146 -6.32 -4.35 1.74
CA ASN A 146 -6.79 -4.53 3.10
C ASN A 146 -5.56 -4.75 4.00
N ILE A 147 -5.29 -3.82 4.91
CA ILE A 147 -4.08 -3.83 5.72
C ILE A 147 -4.45 -4.03 7.18
N SER A 148 -3.95 -5.08 7.81
CA SER A 148 -4.04 -5.29 9.24
C SER A 148 -2.76 -4.84 9.95
N ILE A 149 -2.86 -4.21 11.12
CA ILE A 149 -1.73 -3.74 11.91
C ILE A 149 -1.86 -4.30 13.33
N VAL A 150 -0.83 -5.02 13.76
CA VAL A 150 -0.71 -5.60 15.10
C VAL A 150 0.31 -4.78 15.90
N GLY A 151 -0.19 -4.08 16.92
CA GLY A 151 0.59 -3.23 17.82
C GLY A 151 0.52 -1.74 17.45
N LEU A 152 0.03 -0.93 18.39
CA LEU A 152 -0.14 0.53 18.26
C LEU A 152 0.93 1.34 19.01
N GLY A 153 2.14 0.81 19.12
CA GLY A 153 3.27 1.60 19.64
C GLY A 153 3.66 2.73 18.68
N ASN A 154 4.75 3.44 18.98
CA ASN A 154 5.23 4.59 18.18
C ASN A 154 5.27 4.34 16.67
N LEU A 155 5.74 3.16 16.23
CA LEU A 155 5.78 2.80 14.81
C LEU A 155 4.39 2.45 14.26
N GLY A 156 3.64 1.58 14.95
CA GLY A 156 2.33 1.14 14.51
C GLY A 156 1.33 2.29 14.37
N GLY A 157 1.29 3.20 15.35
CA GLY A 157 0.46 4.40 15.27
C GLY A 157 0.85 5.30 14.10
N GLU A 158 2.14 5.48 13.83
CA GLU A 158 2.63 6.25 12.68
C GLU A 158 2.25 5.63 11.33
N ILE A 159 2.31 4.30 11.22
CA ILE A 159 1.86 3.59 10.03
C ILE A 159 0.37 3.82 9.84
N VAL A 160 -0.45 3.71 10.90
CA VAL A 160 -1.88 3.97 10.80
C VAL A 160 -2.15 5.40 10.33
N ASP A 161 -1.47 6.41 10.89
CA ASP A 161 -1.68 7.82 10.52
C ASP A 161 -1.42 8.06 9.03
N LEU A 162 -0.32 7.53 8.51
CA LEU A 162 0.02 7.65 7.10
C LEU A 162 -0.99 6.92 6.19
N LEU A 163 -1.50 5.76 6.61
CA LEU A 163 -2.51 5.03 5.84
C LEU A 163 -3.89 5.69 5.93
N ILE A 164 -4.21 6.35 7.04
CA ILE A 164 -5.42 7.19 7.16
C ILE A 164 -5.31 8.38 6.21
N GLU A 165 -4.15 9.05 6.13
CA GLU A 165 -3.89 10.11 5.15
C GLU A 165 -4.09 9.61 3.71
N ASP A 166 -3.68 8.37 3.40
CA ASP A 166 -3.94 7.77 2.10
C ASP A 166 -5.42 7.43 1.88
N LEU A 167 -6.11 6.97 2.92
CA LEU A 167 -7.56 6.71 2.85
C LEU A 167 -8.38 7.98 2.67
N THR A 168 -7.96 9.14 3.20
CA THR A 168 -8.71 10.40 3.10
C THR A 168 -8.52 11.12 1.77
N LYS A 169 -7.53 10.74 0.96
CA LYS A 169 -7.29 11.26 -0.41
C LYS A 169 -8.37 10.88 -1.44
N ILE A 170 -9.57 10.54 -1.00
CA ILE A 170 -10.75 10.20 -1.84
C ILE A 170 -11.24 11.41 -2.68
N GLU A 171 -10.68 12.61 -2.51
CA GLU A 171 -11.05 13.79 -3.29
C GLU A 171 -10.52 13.71 -4.74
N GLY A 172 -11.43 13.57 -5.71
CA GLY A 172 -11.11 13.67 -7.16
C GLY A 172 -11.23 12.38 -7.97
N GLY A 173 -11.85 11.32 -7.44
CA GLY A 173 -12.17 10.10 -8.21
C GLY A 173 -11.03 9.07 -8.31
N TYR A 174 -9.92 9.28 -7.60
CA TYR A 174 -8.89 8.27 -7.40
C TYR A 174 -9.25 7.37 -6.21
N ILE A 175 -9.28 6.05 -6.42
CA ILE A 175 -9.43 5.10 -5.32
C ILE A 175 -8.09 5.00 -4.59
N PRO A 176 -8.08 5.12 -3.25
CA PRO A 176 -6.86 4.97 -2.47
C PRO A 176 -6.30 3.55 -2.61
N PHE A 177 -4.97 3.41 -2.66
CA PHE A 177 -4.32 2.09 -2.66
C PHE A 177 -4.55 1.30 -1.36
N VAL A 178 -5.11 1.94 -0.33
CA VAL A 178 -5.58 1.30 0.90
C VAL A 178 -7.09 1.13 0.81
N ARG A 179 -7.59 -0.09 0.97
CA ARG A 179 -9.02 -0.41 1.02
C ARG A 179 -9.56 -0.35 2.44
N THR A 180 -8.96 -1.07 3.36
CA THR A 180 -9.35 -1.09 4.78
C THR A 180 -8.12 -1.10 5.66
N ILE A 181 -8.26 -0.56 6.87
CA ILE A 181 -7.24 -0.68 7.92
C ILE A 181 -7.87 -1.44 9.07
N SER A 182 -7.30 -2.59 9.43
CA SER A 182 -7.69 -3.33 10.63
C SER A 182 -6.62 -3.19 11.70
N ILE A 183 -7.01 -3.00 12.96
CA ILE A 183 -6.05 -2.71 14.03
C ILE A 183 -6.30 -3.65 15.20
N THR A 184 -5.21 -4.22 15.72
CA THR A 184 -5.20 -5.02 16.95
C THR A 184 -4.17 -4.50 17.94
N SER A 185 -4.60 -4.33 19.19
CA SER A 185 -3.78 -3.82 20.29
C SER A 185 -4.36 -4.28 21.64
N LYS A 186 -3.49 -4.49 22.64
CA LYS A 186 -3.93 -4.73 24.04
C LYS A 186 -4.54 -3.48 24.69
N GLU A 187 -4.21 -2.29 24.19
CA GLU A 187 -4.87 -1.05 24.60
C GLU A 187 -6.18 -0.86 23.84
N SER A 188 -7.21 -0.45 24.58
CA SER A 188 -8.54 -0.20 24.06
C SER A 188 -8.46 0.70 22.84
N PHE A 189 -8.89 0.19 21.68
CA PHE A 189 -9.14 0.99 20.48
C PHE A 189 -9.83 2.32 20.83
N GLY A 190 -10.68 2.36 21.86
CA GLY A 190 -11.34 3.57 22.34
C GLY A 190 -10.45 4.81 22.49
N SER A 191 -9.22 4.72 23.02
CA SER A 191 -8.35 5.89 23.15
C SER A 191 -7.80 6.35 21.79
N PHE A 192 -7.30 5.40 20.99
CA PHE A 192 -6.84 5.65 19.62
C PHE A 192 -7.96 6.20 18.73
N ALA A 193 -9.15 5.61 18.82
CA ALA A 193 -10.33 6.03 18.08
C ALA A 193 -10.71 7.46 18.45
N THR A 194 -10.76 7.77 19.74
CA THR A 194 -11.08 9.13 20.22
C THR A 194 -10.11 10.17 19.68
N ASP A 195 -8.81 9.88 19.71
CA ASP A 195 -7.77 10.82 19.29
C ASP A 195 -7.63 10.93 17.76
N ARG A 196 -7.76 9.82 17.02
CA ARG A 196 -7.32 9.76 15.62
C ARG A 196 -8.39 9.37 14.61
N VAL A 197 -9.41 8.62 15.01
CA VAL A 197 -10.46 8.15 14.08
C VAL A 197 -11.72 9.01 14.18
N ASN A 198 -12.17 9.32 15.38
CA ASN A 198 -13.36 10.12 15.66
C ASN A 198 -13.29 11.53 15.08
N PRO A 199 -12.12 12.21 15.02
CA PRO A 199 -12.01 13.52 14.39
C PRO A 199 -12.12 13.48 12.85
N ILE A 200 -12.06 12.31 12.20
CA ILE A 200 -12.18 12.20 10.74
C ILE A 200 -13.63 12.50 10.36
N GLU A 201 -13.92 13.67 9.79
CA GLU A 201 -15.31 14.05 9.47
C GLU A 201 -15.97 13.10 8.45
N GLN A 202 -15.19 12.53 7.54
CA GLN A 202 -15.65 11.63 6.47
C GLN A 202 -16.07 10.25 7.03
N ASP A 203 -17.38 10.04 7.22
CA ASP A 203 -17.93 8.77 7.74
C ASP A 203 -17.58 7.55 6.88
N ALA A 204 -17.50 7.73 5.56
CA ALA A 204 -17.08 6.68 4.63
C ALA A 204 -15.63 6.20 4.87
N VAL A 205 -14.74 7.07 5.32
CA VAL A 205 -13.37 6.70 5.72
C VAL A 205 -13.38 5.98 7.07
N ARG A 206 -14.11 6.52 8.05
CA ARG A 206 -14.23 5.90 9.39
C ARG A 206 -14.69 4.46 9.34
N ARG A 207 -15.71 4.15 8.51
CA ARG A 207 -16.24 2.77 8.34
C ARG A 207 -15.23 1.78 7.76
N ARG A 208 -14.12 2.25 7.18
CA ARG A 208 -13.05 1.43 6.60
C ARG A 208 -11.92 1.14 7.58
N ILE A 209 -12.01 1.70 8.79
CA ILE A 209 -11.10 1.44 9.91
C ILE A 209 -11.80 0.47 10.86
N ILE A 210 -11.30 -0.75 10.94
CA ILE A 210 -11.85 -1.87 11.68
C ILE A 210 -10.95 -2.16 12.87
N THR A 211 -11.53 -2.52 14.01
CA THR A 211 -10.75 -2.89 15.19
C THR A 211 -11.15 -4.22 15.77
N LYS A 212 -10.12 -4.87 16.31
CA LYS A 212 -10.15 -6.23 16.83
C LYS A 212 -9.33 -6.28 18.09
N ASP A 213 -9.87 -6.92 19.12
CA ASP A 213 -9.17 -7.07 20.40
C ASP A 213 -8.11 -8.18 20.32
N ASP A 214 -8.26 -9.11 19.38
CA ASP A 214 -7.36 -10.24 19.19
C ASP A 214 -6.90 -10.41 17.74
N VAL A 215 -5.65 -10.85 17.58
CA VAL A 215 -5.03 -11.14 16.28
C VAL A 215 -5.78 -12.24 15.53
N ARG A 216 -6.42 -13.16 16.27
CA ARG A 216 -7.22 -14.27 15.71
C ARG A 216 -8.45 -13.78 14.97
N GLU A 217 -8.94 -12.59 15.31
CA GLU A 217 -10.15 -11.99 14.75
C GLU A 217 -9.86 -11.03 13.59
N LEU A 218 -8.59 -10.86 13.21
CA LEU A 218 -8.22 -10.04 12.06
C LEU A 218 -8.93 -10.55 10.79
N PRO A 219 -9.59 -9.65 10.03
CA PRO A 219 -10.27 -10.04 8.80
C PRO A 219 -9.26 -10.52 7.75
N LEU A 220 -9.77 -11.04 6.63
CA LEU A 220 -8.92 -11.34 5.48
C LEU A 220 -8.20 -10.05 5.05
N SER A 221 -6.88 -10.10 5.07
CA SER A 221 -6.01 -8.99 4.72
C SER A 221 -5.25 -9.31 3.44
N ASP A 222 -4.76 -8.29 2.75
CA ASP A 222 -3.72 -8.47 1.74
C ASP A 222 -2.35 -8.41 2.43
N VAL A 223 -2.23 -7.56 3.47
CA VAL A 223 -1.01 -7.40 4.27
C VAL A 223 -1.33 -7.34 5.77
N ILE A 224 -0.61 -8.11 6.58
CA ILE A 224 -0.57 -8.01 8.04
C ILE A 224 0.77 -7.43 8.46
N ILE A 225 0.77 -6.31 9.17
CA ILE A 225 1.97 -5.63 9.65
C ILE A 225 2.11 -5.86 11.15
N ILE A 226 3.20 -6.48 11.57
CA ILE A 226 3.54 -6.68 12.98
C ILE A 226 4.51 -5.58 13.40
N ALA A 227 4.00 -4.62 14.16
CA ALA A 227 4.75 -3.50 14.74
C ALA A 227 4.73 -3.51 16.29
N ALA A 228 4.26 -4.61 16.88
CA ALA A 228 4.18 -4.81 18.32
C ALA A 228 5.56 -5.04 18.93
N ARG A 229 5.77 -4.49 20.13
CA ARG A 229 6.97 -4.65 20.93
C ARG A 229 6.64 -4.68 22.41
N ASN A 230 7.58 -5.15 23.22
CA ASN A 230 7.51 -5.04 24.66
C ASN A 230 7.65 -3.57 25.09
N ARG A 231 6.85 -3.15 26.06
CA ARG A 231 6.86 -1.78 26.61
C ARG A 231 7.76 -1.61 27.83
N GLY A 232 8.29 -2.71 28.36
CA GLY A 232 9.14 -2.72 29.56
C GLY A 232 10.55 -2.20 29.35
N TYR A 233 10.91 -1.71 28.16
CA TYR A 233 12.22 -1.15 27.88
C TYR A 233 12.17 0.01 26.89
N ASN A 234 13.19 0.87 26.93
CA ASN A 234 13.35 1.99 26.01
C ASN A 234 14.44 1.68 24.96
N PRO A 235 14.11 1.57 23.67
CA PRO A 235 15.12 1.31 22.65
C PRO A 235 16.21 2.37 22.55
N ALA A 236 15.93 3.63 22.92
CA ALA A 236 16.90 4.72 22.85
C ALA A 236 18.06 4.57 23.83
N THR A 237 17.88 3.82 24.92
CA THR A 237 18.94 3.59 25.90
C THR A 237 19.65 2.25 25.69
N LEU A 238 19.13 1.38 24.82
CA LEU A 238 19.59 0.01 24.67
C LEU A 238 21.08 -0.10 24.28
N VAL A 239 21.52 0.72 23.32
CA VAL A 239 22.94 0.76 22.89
C VAL A 239 23.82 1.30 24.00
N LYS A 240 23.37 2.35 24.70
CA LYS A 240 24.09 2.96 25.82
C LYS A 240 24.21 2.00 27.02
N GLU A 241 23.17 1.24 27.33
CA GLU A 241 23.09 0.34 28.48
C GLU A 241 23.79 -1.00 28.23
N HIS A 242 23.78 -1.51 26.99
CA HIS A 242 24.20 -2.87 26.69
C HIS A 242 25.30 -2.97 25.62
N GLY A 243 25.68 -1.87 24.98
CA GLY A 243 26.75 -1.82 23.98
C GLY A 243 26.57 -2.88 22.89
N VAL A 244 27.59 -3.72 22.70
CA VAL A 244 27.58 -4.82 21.72
C VAL A 244 26.47 -5.84 21.91
N ASN A 245 25.87 -5.92 23.12
CA ASN A 245 24.79 -6.84 23.43
C ASN A 245 23.38 -6.25 23.21
N ALA A 246 23.28 -4.99 22.80
CA ALA A 246 21.99 -4.32 22.61
C ALA A 246 21.05 -5.12 21.69
N ARG A 247 21.56 -5.64 20.56
CA ARG A 247 20.75 -6.44 19.61
C ARG A 247 20.15 -7.71 20.24
N ARG A 248 20.92 -8.41 21.08
CA ARG A 248 20.43 -9.58 21.84
C ARG A 248 19.38 -9.17 22.86
N LYS A 249 19.60 -8.06 23.58
CA LYS A 249 18.63 -7.57 24.57
C LYS A 249 17.31 -7.15 23.94
N ALA A 250 17.33 -6.46 22.80
CA ALA A 250 16.10 -6.20 22.02
C ALA A 250 15.36 -7.51 21.70
N PHE A 251 16.09 -8.52 21.21
CA PHE A 251 15.50 -9.83 20.95
C PHE A 251 14.88 -10.45 22.20
N ASP A 252 15.61 -10.50 23.32
CA ASP A 252 15.12 -11.09 24.58
C ASP A 252 13.85 -10.39 25.08
N TYR A 253 13.77 -9.07 24.97
CA TYR A 253 12.60 -8.30 25.40
C TYR A 253 11.37 -8.55 24.51
N ASP A 254 11.56 -8.60 23.19
CA ASP A 254 10.46 -8.66 22.22
C ASP A 254 10.06 -10.09 21.82
N ARG A 255 10.91 -11.08 22.10
CA ARG A 255 10.67 -12.50 21.75
C ARG A 255 9.29 -13.00 22.17
N GLY A 256 8.92 -12.79 23.43
CA GLY A 256 7.64 -13.27 23.95
C GLY A 256 6.41 -12.62 23.29
N VAL A 257 6.56 -11.38 22.77
CA VAL A 257 5.50 -10.70 22.02
C VAL A 257 5.33 -11.34 20.65
N ILE A 258 6.42 -11.68 19.97
CA ILE A 258 6.39 -12.35 18.67
C ILE A 258 5.92 -13.80 18.79
N GLU A 259 6.30 -14.51 19.85
CA GLU A 259 5.80 -15.86 20.15
C GLU A 259 4.27 -15.85 20.33
N ASP A 260 3.72 -14.97 21.17
CA ASP A 260 2.26 -14.82 21.37
C ASP A 260 1.50 -14.46 20.07
N ILE A 261 2.02 -13.51 19.28
CA ILE A 261 1.41 -13.15 17.99
C ILE A 261 1.49 -14.33 17.01
N GLY A 262 2.62 -15.03 16.98
CA GLY A 262 2.83 -16.20 16.13
C GLY A 262 1.84 -17.32 16.44
N GLU A 263 1.64 -17.64 17.71
CA GLU A 263 0.65 -18.64 18.14
C GLU A 263 -0.78 -18.27 17.73
N LYS A 264 -1.17 -17.00 17.91
CA LYS A 264 -2.47 -16.49 17.48
C LYS A 264 -2.66 -16.57 15.96
N LEU A 265 -1.62 -16.26 15.19
CA LEU A 265 -1.65 -16.41 13.73
C LEU A 265 -1.73 -17.89 13.30
N ARG A 266 -1.07 -18.80 14.04
CA ARG A 266 -1.20 -20.25 13.85
C ARG A 266 -2.64 -20.71 14.05
N GLU A 267 -3.27 -20.27 15.14
CA GLU A 267 -4.67 -20.57 15.45
C GLU A 267 -5.63 -20.02 14.40
N ARG A 268 -5.39 -18.80 13.89
CA ARG A 268 -6.17 -18.20 12.80
C ARG A 268 -6.03 -18.98 11.48
N GLY A 269 -4.87 -19.61 11.30
CA GLY A 269 -4.48 -20.27 10.06
C GLY A 269 -4.07 -19.28 8.98
N GLU A 270 -3.04 -19.67 8.21
CA GLU A 270 -2.58 -18.93 7.03
C GLU A 270 -3.71 -18.76 6.01
N LYS A 271 -3.92 -17.55 5.49
CA LYS A 271 -4.88 -17.31 4.40
C LYS A 271 -4.15 -17.18 3.07
N GLU A 272 -4.86 -17.53 2.00
CA GLU A 272 -4.31 -17.40 0.66
C GLU A 272 -4.15 -15.91 0.29
N GLY A 273 -3.00 -15.56 -0.30
CA GLY A 273 -2.71 -14.18 -0.72
C GLY A 273 -2.20 -13.24 0.37
N GLU A 274 -2.27 -13.61 1.65
CA GLU A 274 -1.78 -12.76 2.75
C GLU A 274 -0.25 -12.69 2.81
N LEU A 275 0.28 -11.46 2.88
CA LEU A 275 1.66 -11.19 3.25
C LEU A 275 1.75 -10.73 4.70
N VAL A 276 2.77 -11.16 5.43
CA VAL A 276 3.05 -10.73 6.80
C VAL A 276 4.36 -9.96 6.86
N ILE A 277 4.31 -8.69 7.25
CA ILE A 277 5.48 -7.81 7.35
C ILE A 277 5.83 -7.63 8.83
N VAL A 278 7.00 -8.11 9.24
CA VAL A 278 7.54 -7.91 10.59
C VAL A 278 8.37 -6.64 10.63
N SER A 279 8.09 -5.75 11.58
CA SER A 279 8.88 -4.54 11.82
C SER A 279 9.55 -4.53 13.21
N THR A 280 9.28 -5.54 14.04
CA THR A 280 9.88 -5.69 15.36
C THR A 280 11.33 -6.13 15.25
N ASN A 281 12.22 -5.46 15.97
CA ASN A 281 13.66 -5.68 15.86
C ASN A 281 14.17 -6.76 16.83
N PRO A 282 15.26 -7.49 16.50
CA PRO A 282 15.99 -7.48 15.23
C PRO A 282 15.21 -8.16 14.09
N VAL A 283 14.87 -7.39 13.05
CA VAL A 283 13.75 -7.71 12.16
C VAL A 283 13.91 -9.02 11.37
N ASN A 284 15.12 -9.32 10.88
CA ASN A 284 15.39 -10.56 10.14
C ASN A 284 15.21 -11.81 11.03
N VAL A 285 15.62 -11.71 12.30
CA VAL A 285 15.54 -12.83 13.27
C VAL A 285 14.11 -12.97 13.80
N MET A 286 13.42 -11.85 14.05
CA MET A 286 12.01 -11.87 14.44
C MET A 286 11.10 -12.44 13.36
N SER A 287 11.45 -12.24 12.08
CA SER A 287 10.74 -12.85 10.95
C SER A 287 10.88 -14.38 10.94
N GLU A 288 12.08 -14.89 11.21
CA GLU A 288 12.30 -16.34 11.34
C GLU A 288 11.64 -16.91 12.61
N LEU A 289 11.66 -16.19 13.73
CA LEU A 289 10.92 -16.58 14.93
C LEU A 289 9.43 -16.68 14.65
N LEU A 290 8.86 -15.67 13.99
CA LEU A 290 7.43 -15.67 13.64
C LEU A 290 7.08 -16.88 12.78
N HIS A 291 7.89 -17.20 11.77
CA HIS A 291 7.70 -18.40 10.96
C HIS A 291 7.63 -19.66 11.84
N ARG A 292 8.60 -19.85 12.75
CA ARG A 292 8.67 -21.04 13.62
C ARG A 292 7.46 -21.16 14.55
N CYS A 293 6.94 -20.05 15.05
CA CYS A 293 5.80 -20.04 15.97
C CYS A 293 4.45 -20.17 15.25
N SER A 294 4.29 -19.47 14.12
CA SER A 294 3.03 -19.40 13.36
C SER A 294 2.81 -20.53 12.37
N GLY A 295 3.89 -21.11 11.84
CA GLY A 295 3.84 -22.04 10.72
C GLY A 295 3.58 -21.38 9.37
N ILE A 296 3.45 -20.04 9.30
CA ILE A 296 3.23 -19.32 8.04
C ILE A 296 4.43 -19.51 7.13
N SER A 297 4.17 -19.85 5.87
CA SER A 297 5.21 -20.08 4.86
C SER A 297 6.13 -18.86 4.71
N ARG A 298 7.45 -19.09 4.67
CA ARG A 298 8.45 -18.01 4.73
C ARG A 298 8.40 -17.05 3.55
N ASP A 299 7.95 -17.51 2.38
CA ASP A 299 7.72 -16.70 1.19
C ASP A 299 6.60 -15.66 1.36
N LYS A 300 5.72 -15.85 2.36
CA LYS A 300 4.69 -14.89 2.76
C LYS A 300 5.13 -13.97 3.88
N ILE A 301 6.31 -14.16 4.46
CA ILE A 301 6.83 -13.29 5.52
C ILE A 301 7.89 -12.35 4.94
N LEU A 302 7.86 -11.09 5.35
CA LEU A 302 8.85 -10.09 5.02
C LEU A 302 9.36 -9.40 6.27
N ALA A 303 10.67 -9.15 6.32
CA ALA A 303 11.27 -8.27 7.31
C ALA A 303 11.27 -6.83 6.78
N ASN A 304 10.80 -5.85 7.57
CA ASN A 304 10.81 -4.45 7.16
C ASN A 304 12.23 -3.85 7.26
N THR A 305 13.01 -4.00 6.19
CA THR A 305 14.36 -3.43 6.05
C THR A 305 14.38 -2.15 5.19
N SER A 306 13.20 -1.71 4.72
CA SER A 306 13.05 -0.65 3.72
C SER A 306 13.65 0.69 4.14
N VAL A 307 13.67 0.97 5.45
CA VAL A 307 14.16 2.23 6.03
C VAL A 307 15.61 2.55 5.67
N ASP A 308 16.46 1.53 5.51
CA ASP A 308 17.87 1.72 5.23
C ASP A 308 18.09 2.36 3.85
N THR A 309 17.20 2.05 2.89
CA THR A 309 17.24 2.62 1.55
C THR A 309 16.84 4.10 1.56
N ILE A 310 15.80 4.49 2.32
CA ILE A 310 15.42 5.92 2.45
C ILE A 310 16.57 6.72 3.07
N ARG A 311 17.19 6.19 4.13
CA ARG A 311 18.34 6.84 4.78
C ARG A 311 19.51 6.99 3.82
N PHE A 312 19.83 5.95 3.06
CA PHE A 312 20.88 5.99 2.06
C PHE A 312 20.61 7.05 1.00
N ARG A 313 19.40 7.08 0.41
CA ARG A 313 19.02 8.06 -0.61
C ARG A 313 19.15 9.49 -0.10
N ARG A 314 18.63 9.77 1.11
CA ARG A 314 18.74 11.11 1.73
C ARG A 314 20.20 11.50 1.97
N ILE A 315 20.99 10.63 2.60
CA ILE A 315 22.39 10.93 2.90
C ILE A 315 23.18 11.14 1.61
N LEU A 316 22.95 10.33 0.59
CA LEU A 316 23.59 10.49 -0.71
C LEU A 316 23.18 11.80 -1.39
N ALA A 317 21.91 12.20 -1.31
CA ALA A 317 21.45 13.49 -1.83
C ALA A 317 22.12 14.68 -1.13
N GLU A 318 22.26 14.61 0.20
CA GLU A 318 22.96 15.64 0.99
C GLU A 318 24.45 15.73 0.62
N GLU A 319 25.14 14.60 0.49
CA GLU A 319 26.56 14.60 0.09
C GLU A 319 26.74 15.03 -1.38
N ALA A 320 25.84 14.62 -2.28
CA ALA A 320 25.86 15.05 -3.67
C ALA A 320 25.63 16.57 -3.81
N THR A 321 24.69 17.13 -3.03
CA THR A 321 24.46 18.59 -2.99
C THR A 321 25.74 19.32 -2.60
N LYS A 322 26.41 18.86 -1.53
CA LYS A 322 27.65 19.49 -1.05
C LYS A 322 28.79 19.44 -2.06
N LEU A 323 28.89 18.35 -2.82
CA LEU A 323 30.05 18.07 -3.68
C LEU A 323 29.87 18.58 -5.12
N LEU A 324 28.65 18.57 -5.66
CA LEU A 324 28.40 18.85 -7.07
C LEU A 324 27.86 20.24 -7.32
N ARG A 325 26.91 20.70 -6.50
CA ARG A 325 26.18 21.96 -6.70
C ARG A 325 25.76 22.55 -5.35
N PRO A 326 26.64 23.26 -4.63
CA PRO A 326 26.27 23.85 -3.35
C PRO A 326 25.13 24.89 -3.48
N GLU A 327 24.96 25.48 -4.66
CA GLU A 327 23.87 26.39 -5.01
C GLU A 327 22.54 25.71 -5.42
N GLU A 328 22.54 24.41 -5.76
CA GLU A 328 21.32 23.67 -6.15
C GLU A 328 21.13 22.41 -5.30
N THR A 329 20.04 22.37 -4.53
CA THR A 329 19.75 21.23 -3.64
C THR A 329 19.30 20.01 -4.44
N ILE A 330 20.03 18.91 -4.33
CA ILE A 330 19.63 17.59 -4.81
C ILE A 330 18.72 16.96 -3.75
N THR A 331 17.50 16.56 -4.14
CA THR A 331 16.54 15.91 -3.25
C THR A 331 16.70 14.39 -3.29
N ALA A 332 16.18 13.70 -2.27
CA ALA A 332 16.22 12.23 -2.20
C ALA A 332 15.44 11.56 -3.35
N ASP A 333 14.43 12.24 -3.92
CA ASP A 333 13.66 11.76 -5.08
C ASP A 333 14.52 11.75 -6.36
N GLY A 334 15.53 12.62 -6.42
CA GLY A 334 16.54 12.61 -7.48
C GLY A 334 17.61 11.54 -7.31
N ILE A 335 17.54 10.68 -6.29
CA ILE A 335 18.52 9.61 -6.07
C ILE A 335 17.88 8.26 -6.34
N GLN A 336 18.44 7.55 -7.33
CA GLN A 336 18.23 6.12 -7.41
C GLN A 336 19.24 5.41 -6.53
N GLY A 337 18.78 4.48 -5.70
CA GLY A 337 19.66 3.73 -4.82
C GLY A 337 18.92 2.73 -3.97
N ILE A 338 19.64 1.68 -3.56
CA ILE A 338 19.14 0.62 -2.69
C ILE A 338 20.20 0.21 -1.68
N VAL A 339 19.73 -0.24 -0.51
CA VAL A 339 20.53 -0.94 0.49
C VAL A 339 20.03 -2.38 0.59
N VAL A 340 20.95 -3.34 0.52
CA VAL A 340 20.66 -4.77 0.63
C VAL A 340 21.45 -5.40 1.79
N GLY A 341 21.10 -6.64 2.15
CA GLY A 341 21.76 -7.37 3.24
C GLY A 341 21.05 -7.27 4.59
N ASP A 342 21.83 -7.24 5.67
CA ASP A 342 21.39 -7.05 7.05
C ASP A 342 20.71 -5.70 7.26
N HIS A 343 19.65 -5.65 8.08
CA HIS A 343 19.19 -4.41 8.70
C HIS A 343 20.02 -4.14 9.95
N GLY A 344 21.23 -3.62 9.74
CA GLY A 344 22.21 -3.45 10.80
C GLY A 344 23.62 -3.10 10.32
N PRO A 345 24.65 -3.32 11.16
CA PRO A 345 26.02 -2.86 10.90
C PRO A 345 26.65 -3.42 9.61
N THR A 346 26.11 -4.50 9.07
CA THR A 346 26.61 -5.14 7.85
C THR A 346 25.74 -4.91 6.61
N MET A 347 24.84 -3.92 6.63
CA MET A 347 24.10 -3.49 5.44
C MET A 347 25.06 -3.07 4.30
N VAL A 348 24.57 -3.20 3.06
CA VAL A 348 25.33 -3.00 1.83
C VAL A 348 24.60 -2.00 0.91
N PRO A 349 24.99 -0.72 0.95
CA PRO A 349 24.59 0.23 -0.09
C PRO A 349 25.16 -0.20 -1.45
N VAL A 350 24.32 -0.26 -2.48
CA VAL A 350 24.70 -0.74 -3.82
C VAL A 350 25.03 0.45 -4.72
N TYR A 351 26.28 0.90 -4.65
CA TYR A 351 26.75 2.07 -5.40
C TYR A 351 26.77 1.84 -6.92
N SER A 352 26.97 0.60 -7.38
CA SER A 352 26.91 0.26 -8.81
C SER A 352 25.49 0.36 -9.41
N TYR A 353 24.46 0.37 -8.57
CA TYR A 353 23.06 0.54 -8.96
C TYR A 353 22.58 1.99 -8.80
N SER A 354 23.35 2.81 -8.07
CA SER A 354 22.92 4.16 -7.71
C SER A 354 23.12 5.16 -8.82
N THR A 355 22.21 6.13 -8.91
CA THR A 355 22.31 7.30 -9.77
C THR A 355 22.04 8.58 -8.99
N VAL A 356 22.55 9.71 -9.50
CA VAL A 356 22.17 11.06 -9.09
C VAL A 356 21.54 11.72 -10.31
N GLY A 357 20.23 11.99 -10.24
CA GLY A 357 19.41 12.18 -11.42
C GLY A 357 19.53 10.95 -12.34
N GLU A 358 19.88 11.19 -13.59
CA GLU A 358 20.06 10.14 -14.60
C GLU A 358 21.51 9.66 -14.74
N VAL A 359 22.44 10.21 -13.95
CA VAL A 359 23.88 9.91 -14.06
C VAL A 359 24.28 8.78 -13.10
N PRO A 360 24.89 7.68 -13.59
CA PRO A 360 25.41 6.63 -12.72
C PRO A 360 26.43 7.17 -11.70
N LEU A 361 26.26 6.81 -10.43
CA LEU A 361 27.08 7.35 -9.34
C LEU A 361 28.57 7.09 -9.53
N LEU A 362 28.94 5.94 -10.10
CA LEU A 362 30.34 5.57 -10.34
C LEU A 362 30.98 6.31 -11.53
N GLU A 363 30.21 7.10 -12.27
CA GLU A 363 30.69 8.01 -13.32
C GLU A 363 30.86 9.45 -12.80
N ILE A 364 30.38 9.74 -11.59
CA ILE A 364 30.52 11.05 -10.95
C ILE A 364 31.84 11.07 -10.16
N GLU A 365 32.82 11.82 -10.64
CA GLU A 365 34.21 11.79 -10.14
C GLU A 365 34.32 12.23 -8.66
N GLU A 366 33.42 13.07 -8.16
CA GLU A 366 33.39 13.53 -6.78
C GLU A 366 32.81 12.45 -5.82
N LEU A 367 31.89 11.60 -6.31
CA LEU A 367 31.19 10.59 -5.51
C LEU A 367 31.78 9.19 -5.63
N LYS A 368 32.48 8.90 -6.73
CA LYS A 368 33.17 7.62 -7.01
C LYS A 368 34.26 7.23 -5.99
N PRO A 369 35.04 8.15 -5.39
CA PRO A 369 36.14 7.79 -4.49
C PRO A 369 35.70 6.90 -3.34
N ARG A 370 36.49 5.85 -3.05
CA ARG A 370 36.15 4.85 -2.02
C ARG A 370 35.98 5.47 -0.63
N ARG A 371 36.71 6.54 -0.32
CA ARG A 371 36.61 7.26 0.95
C ARG A 371 35.22 7.89 1.11
N VAL A 372 34.78 8.66 0.12
CA VAL A 372 33.46 9.33 0.12
C VAL A 372 32.34 8.31 0.27
N ARG A 373 32.36 7.23 -0.53
CA ARG A 373 31.37 6.14 -0.39
C ARG A 373 31.46 5.43 0.96
N GLY A 374 32.66 5.26 1.51
CA GLY A 374 32.86 4.71 2.84
C GLY A 374 32.21 5.57 3.94
N ASP A 375 32.34 6.89 3.86
CA ASP A 375 31.75 7.84 4.80
C ASP A 375 30.23 7.87 4.70
N ILE A 376 29.67 7.87 3.47
CA ILE A 376 28.22 7.72 3.23
C ILE A 376 27.72 6.42 3.84
N THR A 377 28.37 5.28 3.53
CA THR A 377 27.99 3.96 4.07
C THR A 377 28.01 3.94 5.59
N LYS A 378 29.05 4.51 6.21
CA LYS A 378 29.17 4.59 7.66
C LYS A 378 28.04 5.42 8.25
N ARG A 379 27.75 6.58 7.67
CA ARG A 379 26.66 7.46 8.12
C ARG A 379 25.31 6.77 8.00
N THR A 380 25.02 6.08 6.88
CA THR A 380 23.79 5.31 6.71
C THR A 380 23.60 4.25 7.78
N ARG A 381 24.67 3.50 8.12
CA ARG A 381 24.63 2.43 9.13
C ARG A 381 24.20 2.89 10.52
N TYR A 382 24.71 4.05 10.95
CA TYR A 382 24.51 4.54 12.32
C TYR A 382 23.41 5.59 12.43
N GLU A 383 22.73 5.92 11.33
CA GLU A 383 21.69 6.94 11.33
C GLU A 383 20.48 6.54 12.19
N GLY A 384 20.13 5.25 12.21
CA GLY A 384 19.04 4.75 13.05
C GLY A 384 19.31 4.93 14.54
N ASP A 385 20.54 4.64 14.97
CA ASP A 385 20.97 4.83 16.36
C ASP A 385 20.93 6.32 16.72
N ARG A 386 21.48 7.19 15.87
CA ARG A 386 21.47 8.65 16.04
C ARG A 386 20.07 9.22 16.21
N VAL A 387 19.12 8.80 15.38
CA VAL A 387 17.71 9.25 15.47
C VAL A 387 17.04 8.71 16.74
N THR A 388 17.30 7.46 17.08
CA THR A 388 16.71 6.82 18.28
C THR A 388 17.22 7.48 19.55
N GLU A 389 18.52 7.77 19.66
CA GLU A 389 19.13 8.49 20.78
C GLU A 389 18.55 9.92 20.92
N GLY A 390 18.36 10.62 19.80
CA GLY A 390 17.87 12.01 19.81
C GLY A 390 16.37 12.17 20.05
N ARG A 391 15.54 11.19 19.65
CA ARG A 391 14.05 11.28 19.71
C ARG A 391 13.37 10.22 20.56
N GLY A 392 14.12 9.32 21.18
CA GLY A 392 13.57 8.20 21.96
C GLY A 392 13.10 7.00 21.11
N SER A 393 12.82 7.19 19.82
CA SER A 393 12.47 6.11 18.89
C SER A 393 12.51 6.56 17.42
N THR A 394 12.73 5.61 16.51
CA THR A 394 12.47 5.78 15.07
C THR A 394 11.03 5.35 14.74
N ARG A 395 10.21 6.28 14.21
CA ARG A 395 8.83 5.99 13.79
C ARG A 395 8.50 6.44 12.37
N TYR A 396 8.82 7.69 12.02
CA TYR A 396 8.48 8.28 10.71
C TYR A 396 9.23 7.65 9.54
N GLU A 397 10.57 7.58 9.59
CA GLU A 397 11.37 6.99 8.50
C GLU A 397 10.94 5.55 8.16
N PRO A 398 10.83 4.61 9.12
CA PRO A 398 10.39 3.25 8.81
C PRO A 398 8.92 3.16 8.37
N ALA A 399 8.02 4.00 8.89
CA ALA A 399 6.62 4.02 8.45
C ALA A 399 6.49 4.54 7.01
N SER A 400 7.21 5.60 6.65
CA SER A 400 7.27 6.15 5.30
C SER A 400 7.86 5.16 4.30
N ALA A 401 8.94 4.47 4.68
CA ALA A 401 9.55 3.43 3.85
C ALA A 401 8.60 2.24 3.60
N LEU A 402 7.87 1.83 4.64
CA LEU A 402 6.86 0.79 4.51
C LEU A 402 5.68 1.23 3.65
N ARG A 403 5.21 2.48 3.77
CA ARG A 403 4.17 3.04 2.90
C ARG A 403 4.57 2.99 1.42
N GLN A 404 5.80 3.35 1.07
CA GLN A 404 6.31 3.22 -0.31
C GLN A 404 6.32 1.76 -0.78
N PHE A 405 6.74 0.83 0.08
CA PHE A 405 6.66 -0.60 -0.25
C PHE A 405 5.21 -1.06 -0.49
N LEU A 406 4.26 -0.67 0.37
CA LEU A 406 2.85 -1.02 0.22
C LEU A 406 2.25 -0.44 -1.07
N ARG A 407 2.59 0.80 -1.43
CA ARG A 407 2.23 1.39 -2.73
C ARG A 407 2.73 0.55 -3.90
N SER A 408 3.97 0.03 -3.83
CA SER A 408 4.52 -0.83 -4.89
C SER A 408 3.73 -2.13 -5.10
N LEU A 409 3.06 -2.66 -4.07
CA LEU A 409 2.21 -3.86 -4.20
C LEU A 409 0.91 -3.58 -5.00
N SER A 410 0.31 -2.40 -4.84
CA SER A 410 -0.95 -2.03 -5.49
C SER A 410 -0.74 -1.34 -6.84
N GLU A 411 0.14 -0.34 -6.87
CA GLU A 411 0.29 0.60 -7.98
C GLU A 411 1.41 0.18 -8.95
N GLY A 412 2.26 -0.78 -8.58
CA GLY A 412 3.40 -1.22 -9.41
C GLY A 412 4.55 -0.21 -9.43
N GLU A 413 4.65 0.65 -8.40
CA GLU A 413 5.78 1.55 -8.20
C GLU A 413 7.11 0.81 -8.02
N GLN A 414 8.21 1.57 -8.04
CA GLN A 414 9.53 1.04 -7.75
C GLN A 414 9.57 0.41 -6.34
N THR A 415 9.98 -0.86 -6.29
CA THR A 415 10.00 -1.62 -5.03
C THR A 415 11.14 -1.20 -4.10
N MET A 416 10.88 -1.27 -2.79
CA MET A 416 11.86 -1.06 -1.73
C MET A 416 12.44 -2.41 -1.27
N PRO A 417 13.75 -2.49 -0.95
CA PRO A 417 14.32 -3.70 -0.38
C PRO A 417 13.64 -4.11 0.93
N MET A 418 13.18 -5.36 0.97
CA MET A 418 12.59 -6.01 2.14
C MET A 418 13.42 -7.24 2.51
N GLY A 419 13.43 -7.63 3.79
CA GLY A 419 14.02 -8.89 4.22
C GLY A 419 13.22 -10.05 3.68
N ILE A 420 13.74 -10.74 2.68
CA ILE A 420 13.07 -11.84 1.98
C ILE A 420 13.81 -13.13 2.29
N TYR A 421 13.06 -14.22 2.48
CA TYR A 421 13.63 -15.55 2.52
C TYR A 421 13.79 -16.09 1.09
N SER A 422 15.02 -16.43 0.70
CA SER A 422 15.31 -17.05 -0.59
C SER A 422 16.38 -18.12 -0.45
N GLU A 423 15.99 -19.36 -0.73
CA GLU A 423 16.92 -20.49 -0.72
C GLU A 423 18.01 -20.34 -1.78
N GLU A 424 17.63 -19.91 -2.99
CA GLU A 424 18.56 -19.73 -4.11
C GLU A 424 19.63 -18.68 -3.78
N LEU A 425 19.22 -17.51 -3.29
CA LEU A 425 20.15 -16.45 -2.90
C LEU A 425 21.06 -16.94 -1.79
N SER A 426 20.47 -17.56 -0.78
CA SER A 426 21.22 -18.01 0.38
C SER A 426 22.22 -19.11 -0.02
N ARG A 427 21.89 -20.01 -0.96
CA ARG A 427 22.81 -21.02 -1.52
C ARG A 427 23.96 -20.36 -2.29
N THR A 428 23.65 -19.31 -3.04
CA THR A 428 24.63 -18.52 -3.79
C THR A 428 25.61 -17.80 -2.86
N LEU A 429 25.15 -17.29 -1.72
CA LEU A 429 25.97 -16.53 -0.76
C LEU A 429 26.66 -17.40 0.29
N GLY A 430 26.01 -18.46 0.75
CA GLY A 430 26.46 -19.37 1.81
C GLY A 430 27.32 -20.53 1.33
N GLY A 431 27.25 -20.89 0.04
CA GLY A 431 27.93 -22.05 -0.52
C GLY A 431 27.19 -23.38 -0.25
N PRO A 432 27.63 -24.48 -0.86
CA PRO A 432 26.86 -25.74 -0.92
C PRO A 432 26.89 -26.64 0.34
N ARG A 433 27.63 -26.30 1.41
CA ARG A 433 27.73 -27.14 2.63
C ARG A 433 27.28 -26.38 3.87
N GLY A 434 26.38 -26.97 4.68
CA GLY A 434 25.93 -26.40 5.97
C GLY A 434 24.98 -25.20 5.82
N PHE A 435 24.03 -25.34 4.91
CA PHE A 435 23.16 -24.27 4.45
C PHE A 435 21.87 -24.16 5.28
N THR A 436 21.69 -23.03 5.96
CA THR A 436 20.41 -22.61 6.54
C THR A 436 20.05 -21.24 5.95
N PRO A 437 18.95 -21.11 5.18
CA PRO A 437 18.58 -19.83 4.60
C PRO A 437 18.07 -18.86 5.68
N VAL A 438 18.23 -17.56 5.43
CA VAL A 438 17.80 -16.50 6.34
C VAL A 438 17.05 -15.41 5.58
N PHE A 439 16.24 -14.62 6.29
CA PHE A 439 15.72 -13.37 5.75
C PHE A 439 16.86 -12.40 5.50
N LEU A 440 16.95 -11.86 4.28
CA LEU A 440 17.99 -10.91 3.87
C LEU A 440 17.37 -9.79 3.03
N GLY A 441 17.74 -8.55 3.32
CA GLY A 441 17.22 -7.35 2.64
C GLY A 441 17.55 -7.40 1.16
N MET A 442 16.55 -7.53 0.30
CA MET A 442 16.68 -7.59 -1.16
C MET A 442 15.44 -6.96 -1.82
N PRO A 443 15.55 -6.40 -3.03
CA PRO A 443 14.38 -5.90 -3.75
C PRO A 443 13.48 -7.07 -4.19
N PRO A 444 12.24 -7.17 -3.70
CA PRO A 444 11.33 -8.21 -4.16
C PRO A 444 10.95 -7.97 -5.62
N ARG A 445 10.70 -9.06 -6.35
CA ARG A 445 10.03 -8.99 -7.64
C ARG A 445 8.53 -9.19 -7.40
N ILE A 446 7.75 -8.16 -7.68
CA ILE A 446 6.30 -8.15 -7.47
C ILE A 446 5.61 -8.35 -8.83
N VAL A 447 4.68 -9.31 -8.89
CA VAL A 447 3.81 -9.55 -10.04
C VAL A 447 2.39 -9.72 -9.51
N ASP A 448 1.47 -8.89 -10.00
CA ASP A 448 0.05 -8.88 -9.57
C ASP A 448 -0.13 -8.84 -8.04
N GLY A 449 0.66 -8.00 -7.36
CA GLY A 449 0.63 -7.85 -5.90
C GLY A 449 1.27 -8.98 -5.11
N ARG A 450 1.85 -10.00 -5.78
CA ARG A 450 2.49 -11.15 -5.16
C ARG A 450 4.00 -11.13 -5.35
N ILE A 451 4.73 -11.62 -4.36
CA ILE A 451 6.19 -11.76 -4.45
C ILE A 451 6.51 -13.06 -5.19
N VAL A 452 7.20 -12.94 -6.31
CA VAL A 452 7.57 -14.08 -7.19
C VAL A 452 9.09 -14.31 -7.24
N GLY A 453 9.81 -13.74 -6.27
CA GLY A 453 11.25 -13.87 -6.13
C GLY A 453 11.94 -12.54 -5.85
N ILE A 454 13.22 -12.48 -6.22
CA ILE A 454 14.09 -11.32 -5.97
C ILE A 454 14.49 -10.70 -7.32
N THR A 455 14.49 -9.37 -7.39
CA THR A 455 14.96 -8.64 -8.56
C THR A 455 16.48 -8.84 -8.70
N PRO A 456 16.98 -9.37 -9.84
CA PRO A 456 18.42 -9.53 -10.06
C PRO A 456 19.16 -8.20 -10.01
N LEU A 457 20.30 -8.17 -9.32
CA LEU A 457 21.13 -6.96 -9.18
C LEU A 457 22.50 -7.17 -9.81
N HIS A 458 22.95 -6.18 -10.58
CA HIS A 458 24.33 -6.12 -11.02
C HIS A 458 25.22 -5.54 -9.91
N LEU A 459 25.90 -6.43 -9.19
CA LEU A 459 26.80 -6.07 -8.10
C LEU A 459 28.27 -6.14 -8.56
N ILE A 460 29.06 -5.13 -8.20
CA ILE A 460 30.51 -5.18 -8.40
C ILE A 460 31.16 -6.17 -7.41
N LYS A 461 32.40 -6.57 -7.70
CA LYS A 461 33.14 -7.59 -6.91
C LYS A 461 33.18 -7.29 -5.41
N GLN A 462 33.29 -6.02 -5.03
CA GLN A 462 33.31 -5.59 -3.63
C GLN A 462 31.94 -5.77 -2.98
N GLU A 463 30.86 -5.29 -3.61
CA GLU A 463 29.49 -5.43 -3.09
C GLU A 463 29.07 -6.89 -2.97
N LYS A 464 29.46 -7.77 -3.91
CA LYS A 464 29.25 -9.22 -3.78
C LYS A 464 29.89 -9.80 -2.53
N ARG A 465 31.13 -9.38 -2.21
CA ARG A 465 31.84 -9.81 -0.99
C ARG A 465 31.18 -9.27 0.26
N ASP A 466 30.75 -8.01 0.23
CA ASP A 466 30.08 -7.36 1.36
C ASP A 466 28.70 -7.99 1.62
N LEU A 467 27.94 -8.32 0.58
CA LEU A 467 26.66 -9.03 0.68
C LEU A 467 26.85 -10.45 1.24
N ALA A 468 27.87 -11.18 0.77
CA ALA A 468 28.19 -12.50 1.34
C ALA A 468 28.62 -12.43 2.81
N ARG A 469 29.35 -11.36 3.21
CA ARG A 469 29.66 -11.10 4.62
C ARG A 469 28.39 -10.79 5.42
N SER A 470 27.54 -9.92 4.89
CA SER A 470 26.25 -9.55 5.48
C SER A 470 25.40 -10.78 5.78
N TYR A 471 25.24 -11.66 4.78
CA TYR A 471 24.56 -12.95 4.93
C TYR A 471 25.13 -13.80 6.08
N ARG A 472 26.46 -13.94 6.17
CA ARG A 472 27.10 -14.73 7.23
C ARG A 472 26.85 -14.15 8.63
N GLU A 473 26.83 -12.83 8.77
CA GLU A 473 26.54 -12.18 10.06
C GLU A 473 25.07 -12.32 10.45
N VAL A 474 24.14 -12.17 9.50
CA VAL A 474 22.71 -12.42 9.76
C VAL A 474 22.51 -13.87 10.18
N ARG A 475 23.08 -14.83 9.45
CA ARG A 475 23.02 -16.25 9.81
C ARG A 475 23.54 -16.51 11.21
N LYS A 476 24.77 -16.08 11.50
CA LYS A 476 25.38 -16.22 12.83
C LYS A 476 24.49 -15.63 13.93
N THR A 477 23.87 -14.48 13.68
CA THR A 477 22.98 -13.81 14.63
C THR A 477 21.69 -14.60 14.82
N THR A 478 21.06 -15.06 13.73
CA THR A 478 19.85 -15.89 13.76
C THR A 478 20.08 -17.17 14.54
N ASP A 479 21.14 -17.91 14.24
CA ASP A 479 21.50 -19.16 14.94
C ASP A 479 21.73 -18.88 16.43
N SER A 480 22.55 -17.87 16.75
CA SER A 480 22.90 -17.53 18.13
C SER A 480 21.71 -17.06 18.99
N LEU A 481 20.70 -16.44 18.39
CA LEU A 481 19.51 -15.98 19.11
C LEU A 481 18.45 -17.07 19.21
N LEU A 482 18.19 -17.82 18.13
CA LEU A 482 17.11 -18.80 18.08
C LEU A 482 17.49 -20.17 18.65
N GLU A 483 18.75 -20.61 18.57
CA GLU A 483 19.19 -21.94 19.03
C GLU A 483 19.55 -21.99 20.53
N SER A 484 19.51 -20.85 21.23
CA SER A 484 19.81 -20.73 22.65
C SER A 484 18.84 -21.45 23.63
N LYS A 485 17.95 -22.32 23.13
CA LYS A 485 17.05 -23.18 23.92
C LYS A 485 16.98 -24.63 23.43
N ALA A 486 18.11 -25.21 23.00
CA ALA A 486 18.21 -26.65 22.75
C ALA A 486 18.91 -27.43 23.89
N ASN A 487 19.14 -26.81 25.05
CA ASN A 487 19.69 -27.47 26.24
C ASN A 487 18.80 -27.29 27.46
#